data_AF-A0A7Y3UA58-F1
#
_entry.id   AF-A0A7Y3UA58-F1
#
_cell.length_a   1.000
_cell.length_b   1.000
_cell.length_c   1.000
_cell.angle_alpha   90.00
_cell.angle_beta   90.00
_cell.angle_gamma   90.00
#
_symmetry.space_group_name_H-M   'P 1'
#
loop_
_entity.id
_entity.type
_entity.pdbx_description
1 polymer ?
#
loop_
_entity_poly.entity_id
_entity_poly.type
_entity_poly.pdbx_seq_one_letter_code
_entity_poly.pdbx_strand_id
1 'polypeptide(L)'
;MAETHEGRMRLARLSRGRLLVAVLAAGFLLTAAGVMGQEMQGQGRQGDEVRAFPVFDLEFPGGTVADFVDALRSVQPEANMVVDTGAETIPIPAMQLYSVDISRAVNVLDGLEYSDADGDLRIRVMAVPVVKNSTNYAGAARNPVFRVIVDSRYNRQAPQTSVVLTIADLLGEAYRADDVMTAIETAMSVITDEASRTEPAVLRFHDATGLLIARGTGEQLSAVKSVIDELREGLDRSRAASHPDTDRQLDQARSALEQSQRAVAERDDMLRGQMMELERCKARLEAITAELENLTARLRDVEAERDTYRTRIMILEGAQDQDPGRK
;
A
#
# COMPACT_ATOMS: atom_id res chain seq x y z
N MET A 1 2.51 54.80 -22.32
CA MET A 1 1.35 54.38 -23.13
C MET A 1 1.29 52.86 -23.01
N ALA A 2 0.61 52.32 -21.99
CA ALA A 2 -0.85 52.10 -21.92
C ALA A 2 -1.26 51.11 -23.03
N GLU A 3 -1.87 49.94 -22.80
CA GLU A 3 -2.87 49.57 -21.80
C GLU A 3 -3.03 48.02 -21.77
N THR A 4 -3.16 47.48 -20.55
CA THR A 4 -4.11 46.46 -20.08
C THR A 4 -4.61 45.31 -20.98
N HIS A 5 -4.42 44.08 -20.49
CA HIS A 5 -5.51 43.09 -20.51
C HIS A 5 -5.55 42.28 -19.21
N GLU A 6 -6.33 42.77 -18.26
CA GLU A 6 -6.91 42.03 -17.14
C GLU A 6 -8.00 41.08 -17.65
N GLY A 7 -8.07 39.88 -17.07
CA GLY A 7 -8.96 38.81 -17.53
C GLY A 7 -9.34 37.79 -16.46
N ARG A 8 -9.96 38.28 -15.38
CA ARG A 8 -10.96 37.62 -14.52
C ARG A 8 -10.58 36.38 -13.69
N MET A 9 -10.52 36.65 -12.39
CA MET A 9 -10.88 35.81 -11.26
C MET A 9 -12.11 34.91 -11.49
N ARG A 10 -12.03 33.66 -11.00
CA ARG A 10 -13.11 33.06 -10.20
C ARG A 10 -12.53 32.33 -8.99
N LEU A 11 -12.62 33.02 -7.86
CA LEU A 11 -12.57 32.47 -6.51
C LEU A 11 -13.77 31.54 -6.29
N ALA A 12 -13.52 30.33 -5.80
CA ALA A 12 -14.50 29.56 -5.03
C ALA A 12 -13.85 29.18 -3.70
N ARG A 13 -14.02 30.07 -2.72
CA ARG A 13 -13.93 29.74 -1.30
C ARG A 13 -15.19 28.98 -0.93
N LEU A 14 -15.05 27.79 -0.35
CA LEU A 14 -16.05 27.25 0.57
C LEU A 14 -15.29 26.61 1.74
N SER A 15 -15.10 27.45 2.75
CA SER A 15 -14.86 27.04 4.12
C SER A 15 -16.17 26.59 4.75
N ARG A 16 -16.08 25.58 5.64
CA ARG A 16 -16.82 25.37 6.91
C ARG A 16 -17.16 23.89 7.09
N GLY A 17 -16.78 23.36 8.25
CA GLY A 17 -17.27 22.07 8.70
C GLY A 17 -16.50 21.43 9.86
N ARG A 18 -16.22 22.18 10.93
CA ARG A 18 -15.94 21.60 12.25
C ARG A 18 -17.24 21.00 12.79
N LEU A 19 -17.27 19.71 13.09
CA LEU A 19 -18.21 18.98 13.98
C LEU A 19 -17.81 17.49 13.87
N LEU A 20 -17.75 16.62 14.86
CA LEU A 20 -18.07 16.64 16.28
C LEU A 20 -17.46 15.33 16.83
N VAL A 21 -16.67 15.41 17.90
CA VAL A 21 -16.26 14.26 18.72
C VAL A 21 -17.37 13.99 19.72
N ALA A 22 -18.02 12.81 19.71
CA ALA A 22 -18.61 12.20 20.91
C ALA A 22 -19.13 10.77 20.64
N VAL A 23 -18.52 9.77 21.31
CA VAL A 23 -19.09 8.93 22.40
C VAL A 23 -20.34 8.11 22.03
N LEU A 24 -20.25 6.78 22.03
CA LEU A 24 -20.97 5.92 22.99
C LEU A 24 -20.76 4.43 22.75
N ALA A 25 -20.46 3.77 23.87
CA ALA A 25 -20.35 2.35 24.10
C ALA A 25 -21.61 1.58 23.68
N ALA A 26 -21.41 0.42 23.08
CA ALA A 26 -22.46 -0.58 22.91
C ALA A 26 -21.88 -1.98 23.08
N GLY A 27 -22.33 -2.66 24.14
CA GLY A 27 -22.63 -4.09 24.09
C GLY A 27 -21.51 -5.06 24.40
N PHE A 28 -21.18 -5.24 25.69
CA PHE A 28 -20.82 -6.57 26.19
C PHE A 28 -21.94 -7.07 27.09
N LEU A 29 -22.80 -7.89 26.48
CA LEU A 29 -23.92 -8.58 27.11
C LEU A 29 -23.39 -9.83 27.81
N LEU A 30 -23.86 -10.04 29.04
CA LEU A 30 -23.64 -11.25 29.82
C LEU A 30 -23.96 -12.53 29.04
N THR A 31 -23.03 -13.49 29.07
CA THR A 31 -23.35 -14.93 29.00
C THR A 31 -22.87 -15.59 30.28
N ALA A 32 -23.74 -15.59 31.29
CA ALA A 32 -23.67 -16.52 32.41
C ALA A 32 -24.46 -17.77 32.00
N ALA A 33 -23.75 -18.85 31.68
CA ALA A 33 -24.36 -20.16 31.51
C ALA A 33 -23.37 -21.27 31.87
N GLY A 34 -23.67 -21.97 32.97
CA GLY A 34 -23.46 -23.40 33.13
C GLY A 34 -22.01 -23.91 33.21
N VAL A 35 -21.44 -23.93 34.41
CA VAL A 35 -20.48 -24.97 34.77
C VAL A 35 -21.20 -25.96 35.67
N MET A 36 -21.48 -27.13 35.10
CA MET A 36 -21.97 -28.31 35.80
C MET A 36 -21.04 -28.68 36.95
N GLY A 37 -21.64 -28.90 38.12
CA GLY A 37 -20.98 -29.54 39.24
C GLY A 37 -20.57 -30.96 38.88
N GLN A 38 -19.26 -31.19 38.82
CA GLN A 38 -18.69 -32.50 39.07
C GLN A 38 -18.36 -32.59 40.57
N GLU A 39 -19.17 -33.34 41.29
CA GLU A 39 -18.80 -33.90 42.59
C GLU A 39 -17.62 -34.86 42.37
N MET A 40 -16.40 -34.34 42.53
CA MET A 40 -15.22 -35.18 42.74
C MET A 40 -15.35 -35.81 44.12
N GLN A 41 -15.64 -37.11 44.14
CA GLN A 41 -15.52 -37.95 45.32
C GLN A 41 -14.10 -37.84 45.87
N GLY A 42 -14.01 -37.39 47.13
CA GLY A 42 -12.78 -37.15 47.85
C GLY A 42 -11.94 -38.41 48.03
N GLN A 43 -10.83 -38.47 47.32
CA GLN A 43 -9.68 -39.26 47.71
C GLN A 43 -8.89 -38.42 48.72
N GLY A 44 -8.85 -38.88 49.98
CA GLY A 44 -8.18 -38.20 51.08
C GLY A 44 -6.72 -37.91 50.80
N ARG A 45 -6.43 -36.71 50.31
CA ARG A 45 -5.13 -36.08 50.45
C ARG A 45 -4.97 -35.80 51.94
N GLN A 46 -4.18 -36.63 52.61
CA GLN A 46 -3.59 -36.30 53.91
C GLN A 46 -3.04 -34.88 53.79
N GLY A 47 -3.60 -33.97 54.58
CA GLY A 47 -3.24 -32.57 54.53
C GLY A 47 -1.74 -32.46 54.79
N ASP A 48 -0.99 -32.09 53.76
CA ASP A 48 0.29 -31.43 53.96
C ASP A 48 -0.02 -30.22 54.84
N GLU A 49 0.26 -30.35 56.14
CA GLU A 49 0.28 -29.22 57.04
C GLU A 49 1.22 -28.19 56.41
N VAL A 50 0.62 -27.15 55.81
CA VAL A 50 1.35 -25.99 55.31
C VAL A 50 1.98 -25.36 56.54
N ARG A 51 3.21 -25.76 56.84
CA ARG A 51 3.98 -25.17 57.93
C ARG A 51 4.12 -23.68 57.62
N ALA A 52 3.45 -22.87 58.43
CA ALA A 52 3.59 -21.43 58.35
C ALA A 52 5.07 -21.07 58.55
N PHE A 53 5.59 -20.21 57.68
CA PHE A 53 6.92 -19.63 57.89
C PHE A 53 6.92 -18.85 59.21
N PRO A 54 8.03 -18.86 59.97
CA PRO A 54 8.15 -18.03 61.17
C PRO A 54 7.96 -16.56 60.78
N VAL A 55 7.13 -15.86 61.55
CA VAL A 55 6.93 -14.41 61.41
C VAL A 55 7.85 -13.67 62.38
N PHE A 56 8.31 -12.49 61.97
CA PHE A 56 9.17 -11.63 62.76
C PHE A 56 8.84 -10.15 62.54
N ASP A 57 9.37 -9.32 63.42
CA ASP A 57 9.36 -7.86 63.28
C ASP A 57 10.77 -7.41 62.90
N LEU A 58 10.88 -6.44 61.99
CA LEU A 58 12.14 -5.88 61.54
C LEU A 58 12.06 -4.35 61.49
N GLU A 59 12.94 -3.69 62.22
CA GLU A 59 13.17 -2.25 62.11
C GLU A 59 14.45 -2.00 61.32
N PHE A 60 14.32 -1.36 60.16
CA PHE A 60 15.42 -1.05 59.27
C PHE A 60 15.59 0.48 59.18
N PRO A 61 16.73 1.05 59.64
CA PRO A 61 16.93 2.49 59.70
C PRO A 61 17.14 3.16 58.34
N GLY A 62 17.08 2.40 57.24
CA GLY A 62 17.54 2.81 55.93
C GLY A 62 19.00 2.39 55.73
N GLY A 63 19.44 2.38 54.47
CA GLY A 63 20.77 1.88 54.11
C GLY A 63 20.77 1.42 52.67
N THR A 64 21.50 0.36 52.38
CA THR A 64 21.58 -0.26 51.06
C THR A 64 20.83 -1.59 51.00
N VAL A 65 20.66 -2.15 49.80
CA VAL A 65 20.14 -3.52 49.62
C VAL A 65 20.97 -4.55 50.40
N ALA A 66 22.29 -4.41 50.43
CA ALA A 66 23.13 -5.27 51.25
C ALA A 66 22.79 -5.16 52.74
N ASP A 67 22.67 -3.94 53.26
CA ASP A 67 22.33 -3.70 54.67
C ASP A 67 20.97 -4.29 55.03
N PHE A 68 19.98 -4.16 54.13
CA PHE A 68 18.65 -4.73 54.34
C PHE A 68 18.67 -6.26 54.34
N VAL A 69 19.40 -6.88 53.42
CA VAL A 69 19.56 -8.35 53.38
C VAL A 69 20.29 -8.86 54.61
N ASP A 70 21.30 -8.15 55.10
CA ASP A 70 22.00 -8.52 56.33
C ASP A 70 21.10 -8.35 57.57
N ALA A 71 20.28 -7.30 57.61
CA ALA A 71 19.24 -7.14 58.63
C ALA A 71 18.24 -8.31 58.62
N LEU A 72 17.81 -8.76 57.44
CA LEU A 72 16.96 -9.96 57.31
C LEU A 72 17.66 -11.26 57.77
N ARG A 73 18.94 -11.43 57.46
CA ARG A 73 19.72 -12.60 57.93
C ARG A 73 19.88 -12.62 59.46
N SER A 74 19.90 -11.45 60.10
CA SER A 74 20.01 -11.36 61.56
C SER A 74 18.77 -11.89 62.28
N VAL A 75 17.57 -11.69 61.71
CA VAL A 75 16.29 -12.17 62.25
C VAL A 75 15.94 -13.58 61.73
N GLN A 76 16.40 -13.95 60.53
CA GLN A 76 16.18 -15.26 59.92
C GLN A 76 17.47 -15.83 59.30
N PRO A 77 18.34 -16.47 60.11
CA PRO A 77 19.64 -16.98 59.64
C PRO A 77 19.58 -18.06 58.56
N GLU A 78 18.44 -18.76 58.45
CA GLU A 78 18.23 -19.82 57.45
C GLU A 78 17.78 -19.29 56.07
N ALA A 79 17.62 -17.97 55.92
CA ALA A 79 17.17 -17.36 54.67
C ALA A 79 18.25 -17.46 53.58
N ASN A 80 17.96 -18.20 52.51
CA ASN A 80 18.84 -18.27 51.34
C ASN A 80 18.59 -17.06 50.44
N MET A 81 19.49 -16.08 50.49
CA MET A 81 19.39 -14.85 49.70
C MET A 81 20.70 -14.60 48.94
N VAL A 82 20.58 -14.28 47.65
CA VAL A 82 21.68 -13.89 46.75
C VAL A 82 21.39 -12.49 46.24
N VAL A 83 22.38 -11.60 46.33
CA VAL A 83 22.31 -10.23 45.82
C VAL A 83 23.29 -10.15 44.65
N ASP A 84 22.78 -9.84 43.46
CA ASP A 84 23.62 -9.68 42.27
C ASP A 84 24.44 -8.38 42.36
N THR A 85 25.65 -8.40 41.77
CA THR A 85 26.54 -7.24 41.69
C THR A 85 25.83 -6.02 41.07
N GLY A 86 25.95 -4.87 41.72
CA GLY A 86 25.26 -3.62 41.41
C GLY A 86 23.93 -3.43 42.16
N ALA A 87 23.31 -4.49 42.68
CA ALA A 87 22.12 -4.36 43.53
C ALA A 87 22.49 -3.90 44.93
N GLU A 88 23.62 -4.36 45.44
CA GLU A 88 24.07 -4.22 46.82
C GLU A 88 24.14 -2.77 47.30
N THR A 89 24.42 -1.82 46.41
CA THR A 89 24.61 -0.41 46.75
C THR A 89 23.34 0.44 46.62
N ILE A 90 22.23 -0.11 46.11
CA ILE A 90 21.02 0.68 45.89
C ILE A 90 20.45 1.12 47.25
N PRO A 91 20.21 2.42 47.46
CA PRO A 91 19.68 2.91 48.73
C PRO A 91 18.23 2.48 48.93
N ILE A 92 17.93 2.05 50.15
CA ILE A 92 16.60 1.67 50.63
C ILE A 92 16.19 2.63 51.74
N PRO A 93 14.95 3.17 51.70
CA PRO A 93 14.45 4.05 52.76
C PRO A 93 14.28 3.31 54.09
N ALA A 94 14.27 4.05 55.19
CA ALA A 94 13.93 3.50 56.49
C ALA A 94 12.51 2.90 56.46
N MET A 95 12.34 1.74 57.12
CA MET A 95 11.06 1.03 57.18
C MET A 95 10.94 0.15 58.43
N GLN A 96 9.71 -0.15 58.80
CA GLN A 96 9.37 -1.07 59.87
C GLN A 96 8.40 -2.11 59.33
N LEU A 97 8.74 -3.39 59.50
CA LEU A 97 7.93 -4.53 59.10
C LEU A 97 7.45 -5.26 60.35
N TYR A 98 6.16 -5.58 60.41
CA TYR A 98 5.55 -6.24 61.58
C TYR A 98 4.86 -7.54 61.18
N SER A 99 5.12 -8.62 61.93
CA SER A 99 4.52 -9.94 61.74
C SER A 99 4.61 -10.42 60.28
N VAL A 100 5.79 -10.24 59.68
CA VAL A 100 6.05 -10.63 58.30
C VAL A 100 6.86 -11.93 58.26
N ASP A 101 6.60 -12.75 57.24
CA ASP A 101 7.50 -13.84 56.87
C ASP A 101 8.60 -13.33 55.92
N ILE A 102 9.65 -14.14 55.74
CA ILE A 102 10.80 -13.79 54.90
C ILE A 102 10.41 -13.47 53.45
N SER A 103 9.40 -14.15 52.89
CA SER A 103 8.99 -13.92 51.49
C SER A 103 8.36 -12.54 51.34
N ARG A 104 7.50 -12.16 52.27
CA ARG A 104 6.90 -10.82 52.31
C ARG A 104 7.94 -9.72 52.56
N ALA A 105 8.89 -9.98 53.45
CA ALA A 105 9.93 -9.01 53.78
C ALA A 105 10.86 -8.72 52.59
N VAL A 106 11.33 -9.76 51.88
CA VAL A 106 12.17 -9.57 50.69
C VAL A 106 11.38 -8.92 49.55
N ASN A 107 10.10 -9.26 49.38
CA ASN A 107 9.24 -8.67 48.34
C ASN A 107 9.03 -7.15 48.48
N VAL A 108 9.36 -6.53 49.61
CA VAL A 108 9.38 -5.06 49.73
C VAL A 108 10.40 -4.43 48.78
N LEU A 109 11.45 -5.17 48.40
CA LEU A 109 12.43 -4.72 47.42
C LEU A 109 11.90 -4.78 45.98
N ASP A 110 10.89 -5.62 45.71
CA ASP A 110 10.44 -5.85 44.34
C ASP A 110 9.71 -4.61 43.79
N GLY A 111 10.22 -4.09 42.68
CA GLY A 111 9.65 -2.90 42.05
C GLY A 111 10.10 -1.57 42.63
N LEU A 112 11.04 -1.54 43.59
CA LEU A 112 11.71 -0.29 43.94
C LEU A 112 12.44 0.26 42.72
N GLU A 113 12.15 1.52 42.40
CA GLU A 113 12.78 2.27 41.31
C GLU A 113 13.76 3.28 41.89
N TYR A 114 14.96 3.33 41.33
CA TYR A 114 16.01 4.24 41.74
C TYR A 114 16.58 4.93 40.50
N SER A 115 16.67 6.26 40.52
CA SER A 115 17.21 7.06 39.43
C SER A 115 18.50 7.72 39.90
N ASP A 116 19.60 7.49 39.18
CA ASP A 116 20.87 8.19 39.37
C ASP A 116 21.39 8.83 38.07
N ALA A 117 22.67 9.22 38.06
CA ALA A 117 23.32 9.80 36.89
C ALA A 117 23.51 8.80 35.74
N ASP A 118 23.61 7.51 36.04
CA ASP A 118 23.82 6.42 35.10
C ASP A 118 22.50 5.82 34.60
N GLY A 119 21.41 6.00 35.36
CA GLY A 119 20.05 5.74 34.90
C GLY A 119 19.02 5.36 35.95
N ASP A 120 17.86 4.93 35.46
CA ASP A 120 16.78 4.31 36.20
C ASP A 120 17.07 2.81 36.32
N LEU A 121 17.23 2.40 37.56
CA LEU A 121 17.38 1.03 38.01
C LEU A 121 16.05 0.57 38.61
N ARG A 122 15.65 -0.66 38.33
CA ARG A 122 14.53 -1.31 39.01
C ARG A 122 15.03 -2.56 39.69
N ILE A 123 14.80 -2.66 41.00
CA ILE A 123 15.07 -3.90 41.73
C ILE A 123 14.00 -4.92 41.37
N ARG A 124 14.41 -6.15 41.09
CA ARG A 124 13.53 -7.31 40.98
C ARG A 124 13.93 -8.39 41.97
N VAL A 125 12.93 -9.00 42.59
CA VAL A 125 13.10 -10.16 43.46
C VAL A 125 12.59 -11.39 42.74
N MET A 126 13.45 -12.39 42.60
CA MET A 126 13.08 -13.69 42.02
C MET A 126 13.22 -14.78 43.06
N ALA A 127 12.14 -15.52 43.32
CA ALA A 127 12.23 -16.78 44.05
C ALA A 127 12.70 -17.88 43.08
N VAL A 128 13.96 -18.30 43.20
CA VAL A 128 14.51 -19.40 42.43
C VAL A 128 14.10 -20.71 43.13
N PRO A 129 13.26 -21.56 42.51
CA PRO A 129 12.94 -22.85 43.07
C PRO A 129 14.22 -23.71 43.05
N VAL A 130 14.59 -24.28 44.19
CA VAL A 130 15.67 -25.26 44.26
C VAL A 130 15.17 -26.55 43.62
N VAL A 131 15.43 -26.70 42.32
CA VAL A 131 15.00 -27.87 41.54
C VAL A 131 15.82 -29.07 41.97
N LYS A 132 15.28 -29.92 42.85
CA LYS A 132 15.81 -31.27 43.07
C LYS A 132 15.23 -32.22 42.03
N ASN A 133 15.59 -32.09 40.74
CA ASN A 133 15.37 -33.09 39.66
C ASN A 133 14.07 -33.94 39.71
N SER A 134 12.96 -33.41 40.21
CA SER A 134 11.74 -34.19 40.46
C SER A 134 10.63 -33.60 39.61
N THR A 135 10.15 -34.39 38.66
CA THR A 135 9.08 -34.07 37.71
C THR A 135 7.70 -33.87 38.36
N ASN A 136 7.62 -33.74 39.69
CA ASN A 136 6.39 -33.51 40.45
C ASN A 136 6.45 -32.12 41.13
N TYR A 137 6.29 -31.07 40.31
CA TYR A 137 6.24 -29.67 40.72
C TYR A 137 4.88 -29.28 41.33
N ALA A 138 4.58 -29.78 42.52
CA ALA A 138 3.44 -29.30 43.31
C ALA A 138 3.77 -29.04 44.79
N GLY A 139 5.04 -29.22 45.20
CA GLY A 139 5.48 -28.89 46.56
C GLY A 139 6.28 -27.59 46.55
N ALA A 140 5.80 -26.55 47.25
CA ALA A 140 6.58 -25.36 47.54
C ALA A 140 7.94 -25.78 48.13
N ALA A 141 9.04 -25.35 47.51
CA ALA A 141 10.36 -25.62 48.01
C ALA A 141 10.45 -25.06 49.44
N ARG A 142 10.78 -25.92 50.42
CA ARG A 142 10.75 -25.58 51.85
C ARG A 142 11.63 -24.38 52.23
N ASN A 143 12.60 -24.03 51.39
CA ASN A 143 13.44 -22.84 51.50
C ASN A 143 13.78 -22.35 50.07
N PRO A 144 13.00 -21.42 49.49
CA PRO A 144 13.37 -20.83 48.20
C PRO A 144 14.68 -20.04 48.34
N VAL A 145 15.41 -19.93 47.24
CA VAL A 145 16.54 -18.98 47.15
C VAL A 145 15.98 -17.69 46.58
N PHE A 146 16.01 -16.60 47.35
CA PHE A 146 15.66 -15.29 46.83
C PHE A 146 16.87 -14.68 46.13
N ARG A 147 16.72 -14.34 44.86
CA ARG A 147 17.72 -13.61 44.10
C ARG A 147 17.24 -12.17 43.90
N VAL A 148 17.99 -11.22 44.44
CA VAL A 148 17.77 -9.79 44.26
C VAL A 148 18.64 -9.34 43.11
N ILE A 149 18.01 -8.91 42.02
CA ILE A 149 18.69 -8.44 40.80
C ILE A 149 18.30 -7.01 40.50
N VAL A 150 19.17 -6.30 39.78
CA VAL A 150 18.84 -5.00 39.21
C VAL A 150 18.58 -5.17 37.73
N ASP A 151 17.38 -4.79 37.33
CA ASP A 151 17.13 -4.46 35.93
C ASP A 151 17.54 -3.01 35.72
N SER A 152 18.65 -2.77 35.03
CA SER A 152 18.87 -1.44 34.48
C SER A 152 17.80 -1.22 33.40
N ARG A 153 16.85 -0.32 33.64
CA ARG A 153 15.97 0.16 32.57
C ARG A 153 16.78 0.92 31.51
N TYR A 154 17.98 1.37 31.87
CA TYR A 154 18.83 2.24 31.05
C TYR A 154 19.69 1.60 29.99
N ASN A 155 19.74 0.27 29.88
CA ASN A 155 20.58 -0.35 28.83
C ASN A 155 19.92 -1.47 28.05
N ARG A 156 18.59 -1.39 27.90
CA ARG A 156 17.99 -1.77 26.63
C ARG A 156 17.73 -0.50 25.85
N GLN A 157 18.82 0.20 25.48
CA GLN A 157 18.80 0.90 24.21
C GLN A 157 18.33 -0.16 23.22
N ALA A 158 17.05 -0.07 22.80
CA ALA A 158 16.42 -1.14 22.05
C ALA A 158 17.36 -1.44 20.89
N PRO A 159 17.82 -2.70 20.74
CA PRO A 159 19.00 -3.01 19.95
C PRO A 159 18.87 -2.33 18.59
N GLN A 160 19.78 -1.41 18.31
CA GLN A 160 19.76 -0.72 17.04
C GLN A 160 20.06 -1.75 15.96
N THR A 161 19.11 -1.93 15.06
CA THR A 161 19.30 -2.79 13.90
C THR A 161 19.45 -1.92 12.68
N SER A 162 20.07 -2.47 11.63
CA SER A 162 20.20 -1.79 10.35
C SER A 162 19.35 -2.54 9.33
N VAL A 163 18.56 -1.80 8.56
CA VAL A 163 17.79 -2.33 7.44
C VAL A 163 18.20 -1.58 6.17
N VAL A 164 18.25 -2.33 5.08
CA VAL A 164 18.49 -1.79 3.75
C VAL A 164 17.19 -1.97 2.97
N LEU A 165 16.64 -0.87 2.49
CA LEU A 165 15.40 -0.82 1.72
C LEU A 165 15.71 -0.26 0.33
N THR A 166 15.13 -0.86 -0.70
CA THR A 166 15.11 -0.24 -2.03
C THR A 166 13.91 0.70 -2.09
N ILE A 167 14.14 1.93 -2.57
CA ILE A 167 13.11 2.92 -2.87
C ILE A 167 13.18 3.38 -4.33
N ALA A 168 13.96 2.69 -5.17
CA ALA A 168 14.15 3.05 -6.57
C ALA A 168 12.84 3.11 -7.37
N ASP A 169 11.84 2.32 -6.98
CA ASP A 169 10.51 2.27 -7.59
C ASP A 169 9.63 3.50 -7.27
N LEU A 170 9.95 4.21 -6.18
CA LEU A 170 9.30 5.46 -5.77
C LEU A 170 9.92 6.69 -6.44
N LEU A 171 11.19 6.58 -6.83
CA LEU A 171 11.95 7.69 -7.42
C LEU A 171 11.63 7.84 -8.92
N GLY A 172 11.58 9.08 -9.40
CA GLY A 172 11.35 9.39 -10.82
C GLY A 172 10.31 10.49 -10.99
N GLU A 173 9.29 10.23 -11.81
CA GLU A 173 8.22 11.21 -12.08
C GLU A 173 7.33 11.50 -10.87
N ALA A 174 7.22 10.56 -9.92
CA ALA A 174 6.31 10.67 -8.81
C ALA A 174 6.89 11.41 -7.60
N TYR A 175 8.07 11.00 -7.13
CA TYR A 175 8.70 11.57 -5.94
C TYR A 175 10.19 11.82 -6.16
N ARG A 176 10.69 12.90 -5.57
CA ARG A 176 12.13 13.16 -5.45
C ARG A 176 12.65 12.51 -4.18
N ALA A 177 13.93 12.15 -4.16
CA ALA A 177 14.56 11.55 -2.99
C ALA A 177 14.41 12.43 -1.73
N ASP A 178 14.57 13.76 -1.89
CA ASP A 178 14.43 14.72 -0.79
C ASP A 178 13.02 14.70 -0.18
N ASP A 179 11.97 14.53 -0.99
CA ASP A 179 10.58 14.50 -0.52
C ASP A 179 10.31 13.22 0.29
N VAL A 180 10.83 12.08 -0.20
CA VAL A 180 10.73 10.79 0.51
C VAL A 180 11.47 10.85 1.85
N MET A 181 12.68 11.40 1.86
CA MET A 181 13.47 11.57 3.09
C MET A 181 12.76 12.48 4.09
N THR A 182 12.21 13.60 3.63
CA THR A 182 11.48 14.55 4.46
C THR A 182 10.23 13.90 5.09
N ALA A 183 9.49 13.09 4.32
CA ALA A 183 8.32 12.37 4.82
C ALA A 183 8.70 11.37 5.93
N ILE A 184 9.80 10.64 5.74
CA ILE A 184 10.32 9.68 6.73
C ILE A 184 10.78 10.43 8.00
N GLU A 185 11.56 11.49 7.86
CA GLU A 185 12.04 12.30 8.99
C GLU A 185 10.87 12.90 9.79
N THR A 186 9.84 13.39 9.09
CA THR A 186 8.61 13.91 9.70
C THR A 186 7.90 12.81 10.50
N ALA A 187 7.71 11.62 9.93
CA ALA A 187 7.08 10.50 10.64
C ALA A 187 7.88 10.06 11.87
N MET A 188 9.22 10.06 11.79
CA MET A 188 10.08 9.72 12.92
C MET A 188 10.05 10.78 14.03
N SER A 189 9.91 12.06 13.70
CA SER A 189 9.77 13.12 14.71
C SER A 189 8.49 13.01 15.54
N VAL A 190 7.44 12.37 14.99
CA VAL A 190 6.18 12.16 15.73
C VAL A 190 6.31 11.02 16.74
N ILE A 191 7.13 10.01 16.44
CA ILE A 191 7.33 8.83 17.30
C ILE A 191 8.40 9.08 18.36
N THR A 192 9.39 9.91 18.02
CA THR A 192 10.44 10.30 18.96
C THR A 192 9.88 11.41 19.87
N ASP A 193 9.02 11.01 20.80
CA ASP A 193 8.50 11.93 21.83
C ASP A 193 9.68 12.49 22.65
N GLU A 194 9.68 13.79 22.98
CA GLU A 194 10.82 14.49 23.60
C GLU A 194 11.25 13.85 24.93
N ALA A 195 10.37 13.08 25.58
CA ALA A 195 10.64 12.35 26.81
C ALA A 195 11.44 11.04 26.61
N SER A 196 11.50 10.52 25.39
CA SER A 196 12.21 9.29 25.08
C SER A 196 13.70 9.60 24.84
N ARG A 197 14.59 9.19 25.75
CA ARG A 197 16.06 9.28 25.59
C ARG A 197 16.63 8.35 24.51
N THR A 198 15.83 8.00 23.50
CA THR A 198 16.23 7.12 22.41
C THR A 198 17.07 7.91 21.40
N GLU A 199 18.20 7.37 20.99
CA GLU A 199 19.00 7.98 19.92
C GLU A 199 18.16 8.11 18.64
N PRO A 200 18.25 9.24 17.93
CA PRO A 200 17.57 9.42 16.66
C PRO A 200 18.08 8.42 15.62
N ALA A 201 17.16 7.91 14.79
CA ALA A 201 17.53 6.99 13.73
C ALA A 201 18.46 7.67 12.72
N VAL A 202 19.46 6.92 12.24
CA VAL A 202 20.39 7.38 11.22
C VAL A 202 19.89 6.89 9.86
N LEU A 203 19.58 7.84 8.98
CA LEU A 203 19.17 7.57 7.60
C LEU A 203 20.29 7.96 6.64
N ARG A 204 20.60 7.08 5.68
CA ARG A 204 21.55 7.34 4.60
C ARG A 204 20.94 6.88 3.28
N PHE A 205 20.77 7.81 2.35
CA PHE A 205 20.32 7.52 1.01
C PHE A 205 21.51 7.44 0.05
N HIS A 206 21.52 6.44 -0.82
CA HIS A 206 22.52 6.27 -1.87
C HIS A 206 21.86 6.43 -3.25
N ASP A 207 22.07 7.62 -3.84
CA ASP A 207 21.38 8.08 -5.05
C ASP A 207 21.57 7.13 -6.25
N ALA A 208 22.81 6.72 -6.52
CA ALA A 208 23.12 5.88 -7.69
C ALA A 208 22.43 4.50 -7.67
N THR A 209 22.03 3.99 -6.49
CA THR A 209 21.40 2.67 -6.35
C THR A 209 19.94 2.74 -5.91
N GLY A 210 19.44 3.93 -5.55
CA GLY A 210 18.10 4.08 -4.96
C GLY A 210 17.93 3.31 -3.65
N LEU A 211 19.01 3.13 -2.88
CA LEU A 211 18.98 2.39 -1.62
C LEU A 211 18.90 3.35 -0.44
N LEU A 212 17.99 3.04 0.49
CA LEU A 212 17.89 3.68 1.80
C LEU A 212 18.43 2.73 2.87
N ILE A 213 19.47 3.17 3.57
CA ILE A 213 20.03 2.48 4.73
C ILE A 213 19.51 3.20 5.97
N ALA A 214 18.73 2.50 6.78
CA ALA A 214 18.18 3.02 8.03
C ALA A 214 18.72 2.22 9.22
N ARG A 215 19.23 2.92 10.23
CA ARG A 215 19.67 2.33 11.50
C ARG A 215 18.88 2.95 12.65
N GLY A 216 18.20 2.13 13.44
CA GLY A 216 17.36 2.59 14.54
C GLY A 216 16.78 1.44 15.37
N THR A 217 15.91 1.79 16.31
CA THR A 217 15.14 0.82 17.10
C THR A 217 14.10 0.11 16.23
N GLY A 218 13.56 -1.03 16.68
CA GLY A 218 12.54 -1.76 15.94
C GLY A 218 11.30 -0.92 15.60
N GLU A 219 10.90 -0.02 16.51
CA GLU A 219 9.77 0.89 16.33
C GLU A 219 10.07 1.96 15.27
N GLN A 220 11.24 2.61 15.34
CA GLN A 220 11.69 3.59 14.34
C GLN A 220 11.74 2.97 12.93
N LEU A 221 12.33 1.78 12.80
CA LEU A 221 12.43 1.11 11.51
C LEU A 221 11.08 0.62 10.98
N SER A 222 10.14 0.28 11.86
CA SER A 222 8.77 -0.02 11.46
C SER A 222 8.08 1.20 10.86
N ALA A 223 8.28 2.38 11.45
CA ALA A 223 7.73 3.63 10.94
C ALA A 223 8.29 3.99 9.55
N VAL A 224 9.60 3.84 9.35
CA VAL A 224 10.25 4.04 8.05
C VAL A 224 9.60 3.15 6.98
N LYS A 225 9.35 1.88 7.29
CA LYS A 225 8.68 0.94 6.37
C LYS A 225 7.25 1.36 6.06
N SER A 226 6.46 1.69 7.08
CA SER A 226 5.06 2.12 6.90
C SER A 226 4.95 3.36 6.00
N VAL A 227 5.85 4.33 6.13
CA VAL A 227 5.88 5.51 5.24
C VAL A 227 6.18 5.12 3.81
N ILE A 228 7.19 4.27 3.59
CA ILE A 228 7.55 3.80 2.25
C ILE A 228 6.41 3.02 1.61
N ASP A 229 5.74 2.15 2.36
CA ASP A 229 4.62 1.35 1.87
C ASP A 229 3.41 2.25 1.52
N GLU A 230 3.08 3.25 2.35
CA GLU A 230 2.00 4.21 2.04
C GLU A 230 2.33 5.05 0.79
N LEU A 231 3.59 5.45 0.60
CA LEU A 231 4.03 6.15 -0.61
C LEU A 231 3.88 5.27 -1.86
N ARG A 232 4.15 3.96 -1.76
CA ARG A 232 3.94 3.00 -2.84
C ARG A 232 2.47 2.85 -3.18
N GLU A 233 1.62 2.68 -2.17
CA GLU A 233 0.17 2.60 -2.37
C GLU A 233 -0.40 3.90 -2.95
N GLY A 234 0.13 5.06 -2.57
CA GLY A 234 -0.19 6.35 -3.18
C GLY A 234 0.17 6.40 -4.67
N LEU A 235 1.36 5.91 -5.02
CA LEU A 235 1.83 5.84 -6.40
C LEU A 235 0.98 4.90 -7.26
N ASP A 236 0.66 3.71 -6.75
CA ASP A 236 -0.15 2.74 -7.47
C ASP A 236 -1.59 3.24 -7.66
N ARG A 237 -2.16 3.93 -6.67
CA ARG A 237 -3.45 4.63 -6.82
C ARG A 237 -3.39 5.72 -7.89
N SER A 238 -2.32 6.50 -7.95
CA SER A 238 -2.13 7.55 -8.96
C SER A 238 -1.99 6.97 -10.37
N ARG A 239 -1.22 5.88 -10.52
CA ARG A 239 -1.09 5.13 -11.78
C ARG A 239 -2.41 4.52 -12.21
N ALA A 240 -3.13 3.89 -11.29
CA ALA A 240 -4.45 3.31 -11.54
C ALA A 240 -5.50 4.38 -11.88
N ALA A 241 -5.37 5.61 -11.38
CA ALA A 241 -6.25 6.72 -11.76
C ALA A 241 -5.91 7.30 -13.16
N SER A 242 -4.65 7.21 -13.59
CA SER A 242 -4.17 7.73 -14.87
C SER A 242 -4.38 6.74 -16.04
N HIS A 243 -4.40 5.43 -15.76
CA HIS A 243 -4.67 4.38 -16.75
C HIS A 243 -6.07 4.37 -17.40
N PRO A 244 -7.20 4.58 -16.69
CA PRO A 244 -8.54 4.44 -17.27
C PRO A 244 -8.79 5.43 -18.42
N ASP A 245 -8.16 6.60 -18.41
CA ASP A 245 -8.29 7.55 -19.50
C ASP A 245 -7.47 7.13 -20.73
N THR A 246 -6.36 6.41 -20.53
CA THR A 246 -5.56 5.86 -21.65
C THR A 246 -6.30 4.71 -22.32
N ASP A 247 -6.92 3.82 -21.53
CA ASP A 247 -7.74 2.73 -22.07
C ASP A 247 -8.98 3.25 -22.81
N ARG A 248 -9.66 4.25 -22.25
CA ARG A 248 -10.77 4.93 -22.95
C ARG A 248 -10.33 5.58 -24.25
N GLN A 249 -9.16 6.22 -24.27
CA GLN A 249 -8.61 6.80 -25.49
C GLN A 249 -8.25 5.73 -26.53
N LEU A 250 -7.71 4.59 -26.11
CA LEU A 250 -7.44 3.45 -27.00
C LEU A 250 -8.71 2.87 -27.59
N ASP A 251 -9.77 2.71 -26.80
CA ASP A 251 -11.07 2.23 -27.28
C ASP A 251 -11.74 3.23 -28.22
N GLN A 252 -11.64 4.54 -27.94
CA GLN A 252 -12.07 5.59 -28.86
C GLN A 252 -11.28 5.57 -30.17
N ALA A 253 -9.95 5.42 -30.11
CA ALA A 253 -9.11 5.33 -31.29
C ALA A 253 -9.43 4.09 -32.13
N ARG A 254 -9.69 2.94 -31.50
CA ARG A 254 -10.10 1.70 -32.18
C ARG A 254 -11.45 1.85 -32.86
N SER A 255 -12.45 2.40 -32.17
CA SER A 255 -13.77 2.62 -32.77
C SER A 255 -13.74 3.62 -33.93
N ALA A 256 -12.92 4.68 -33.82
CA ALA A 256 -12.70 5.63 -34.91
C ALA A 256 -12.02 4.98 -36.12
N LEU A 257 -11.04 4.10 -35.88
CA LEU A 257 -10.37 3.33 -36.94
C LEU A 257 -11.35 2.41 -37.67
N GLU A 258 -12.19 1.68 -36.93
CA GLU A 258 -13.22 0.82 -37.53
C GLU A 258 -14.23 1.61 -38.37
N GLN A 259 -14.67 2.78 -37.89
CA GLN A 259 -15.54 3.67 -38.65
C GLN A 259 -14.88 4.16 -39.94
N SER A 260 -13.60 4.54 -39.87
CA SER A 260 -12.83 4.96 -41.03
C SER A 260 -12.69 3.82 -42.06
N GLN A 261 -12.42 2.59 -41.61
CA GLN A 261 -12.31 1.43 -42.50
C GLN A 261 -13.65 1.10 -43.19
N ARG A 262 -14.78 1.21 -42.48
CA ARG A 262 -16.11 1.04 -43.09
C ARG A 262 -16.39 2.11 -44.14
N ALA A 263 -16.08 3.37 -43.85
CA ALA A 263 -16.26 4.46 -44.81
C ALA A 263 -15.40 4.30 -46.08
N VAL A 264 -14.18 3.75 -45.95
CA VAL A 264 -13.33 3.41 -47.10
C VAL A 264 -13.95 2.28 -47.92
N ALA A 265 -14.41 1.21 -47.27
CA ALA A 265 -15.05 0.08 -47.96
C ALA A 265 -16.32 0.51 -48.72
N GLU A 266 -17.18 1.33 -48.11
CA GLU A 266 -18.36 1.90 -48.75
C GLU A 266 -18.00 2.75 -49.97
N ARG A 267 -16.94 3.55 -49.87
CA ARG A 267 -16.45 4.38 -50.98
C ARG A 267 -15.91 3.53 -52.13
N ASP A 268 -15.22 2.44 -51.83
CA ASP A 268 -14.71 1.50 -52.84
C ASP A 268 -15.83 0.74 -53.55
N ASP A 269 -16.89 0.35 -52.83
CA ASP A 269 -18.10 -0.24 -53.42
C ASP A 269 -18.81 0.77 -54.33
N MET A 270 -18.93 2.03 -53.90
CA MET A 270 -19.51 3.10 -54.72
C MET A 270 -18.70 3.36 -56.00
N LEU A 271 -17.37 3.42 -55.89
CA LEU A 271 -16.49 3.60 -57.06
C LEU A 271 -16.62 2.43 -58.05
N ARG A 272 -16.69 1.18 -57.55
CA ARG A 272 -16.96 0.01 -58.40
C ARG A 272 -18.31 0.12 -59.11
N GLY A 273 -19.34 0.60 -58.42
CA GLY A 273 -20.65 0.90 -59.02
C GLY A 273 -20.55 1.91 -60.17
N GLN A 274 -19.91 3.05 -59.93
CA GLN A 274 -19.71 4.10 -60.95
C GLN A 274 -18.89 3.61 -62.14
N MET A 275 -17.87 2.78 -61.92
CA MET A 275 -17.09 2.17 -63.01
C MET A 275 -17.94 1.24 -63.88
N MET A 276 -18.83 0.43 -63.28
CA MET A 276 -19.74 -0.42 -64.05
C MET A 276 -20.73 0.41 -64.89
N GLU A 277 -21.23 1.52 -64.35
CA GLU A 277 -22.10 2.43 -65.12
C GLU A 277 -21.34 3.11 -66.27
N LEU A 278 -20.10 3.52 -66.04
CA LEU A 278 -19.23 4.09 -67.06
C LEU A 278 -18.99 3.08 -68.19
N GLU A 279 -18.69 1.82 -67.87
CA GLU A 279 -18.49 0.76 -68.87
C GLU A 279 -19.79 0.47 -69.66
N ARG A 280 -20.96 0.48 -68.99
CA ARG A 280 -22.25 0.37 -69.69
C ARG A 280 -22.49 1.55 -70.64
N CYS A 281 -22.18 2.77 -70.20
CA CYS A 281 -22.30 3.97 -71.02
C CYS A 281 -21.38 3.90 -72.24
N LYS A 282 -20.14 3.45 -72.03
CA LYS A 282 -19.16 3.23 -73.10
C LYS A 282 -19.64 2.18 -74.11
N ALA A 283 -20.10 1.02 -73.66
CA ALA A 283 -20.64 -0.01 -74.54
C ALA A 283 -21.85 0.49 -75.36
N ARG A 284 -22.70 1.32 -74.74
CA ARG A 284 -23.83 1.96 -75.45
C ARG A 284 -23.37 2.96 -76.50
N LEU A 285 -22.34 3.77 -76.21
CA LEU A 285 -21.76 4.69 -77.17
C LEU A 285 -21.18 3.91 -78.36
N GLU A 286 -20.42 2.83 -78.12
CA GLU A 286 -19.87 1.98 -79.18
C GLU A 286 -20.97 1.36 -80.05
N ALA A 287 -22.07 0.90 -79.46
CA ALA A 287 -23.23 0.39 -80.20
C ALA A 287 -23.88 1.45 -81.09
N ILE A 288 -24.07 2.68 -80.58
CA ILE A 288 -24.60 3.81 -81.34
C ILE A 288 -23.64 4.19 -82.48
N THR A 289 -22.33 4.21 -82.23
CA THR A 289 -21.33 4.49 -83.27
C THR A 289 -21.40 3.46 -84.40
N ALA A 290 -21.51 2.17 -84.09
CA ALA A 290 -21.66 1.12 -85.10
C ALA A 290 -22.97 1.24 -85.90
N GLU A 291 -24.07 1.64 -85.24
CA GLU A 291 -25.34 1.92 -85.93
C GLU A 291 -25.24 3.11 -86.89
N LEU A 292 -24.56 4.19 -86.47
CA LEU A 292 -24.30 5.34 -87.33
C LEU A 292 -23.44 4.99 -88.54
N GLU A 293 -22.42 4.14 -88.38
CA GLU A 293 -21.60 3.65 -89.50
C GLU A 293 -22.45 2.83 -90.50
N ASN A 294 -23.32 1.95 -90.01
CA ASN A 294 -24.24 1.17 -90.85
C ASN A 294 -25.25 2.08 -91.59
N LEU A 295 -25.86 3.04 -90.90
CA LEU A 295 -26.75 4.02 -91.52
C LEU A 295 -26.03 4.87 -92.57
N THR A 296 -24.78 5.25 -92.30
CA THR A 296 -23.95 5.98 -93.26
C THR A 296 -23.65 5.15 -94.51
N ALA A 297 -23.37 3.85 -94.36
CA ALA A 297 -23.18 2.94 -95.47
C ALA A 297 -24.46 2.80 -96.31
N ARG A 298 -25.62 2.62 -95.67
CA ARG A 298 -26.93 2.56 -96.35
C ARG A 298 -27.26 3.84 -97.11
N LEU A 299 -26.95 5.01 -96.54
CA LEU A 299 -27.12 6.29 -97.22
C LEU A 299 -26.28 6.35 -98.50
N ARG A 300 -25.02 5.91 -98.45
CA ARG A 300 -24.16 5.83 -99.65
C ARG A 300 -24.73 4.89 -100.70
N ASP A 301 -25.27 3.74 -100.32
CA ASP A 301 -25.90 2.79 -101.24
C ASP A 301 -27.13 3.43 -101.93
N VAL A 302 -27.99 4.09 -101.16
CA VAL A 302 -29.17 4.80 -101.69
C VAL A 302 -28.75 5.97 -102.60
N GLU A 303 -27.69 6.71 -102.27
CA GLU A 303 -27.15 7.76 -103.12
C GLU A 303 -26.61 7.20 -104.45
N ALA A 304 -25.93 6.06 -104.42
CA ALA A 304 -25.47 5.36 -105.63
C ALA A 304 -26.63 4.86 -106.50
N GLU A 305 -27.69 4.32 -105.89
CA GLU A 305 -28.92 3.95 -106.61
C GLU A 305 -29.57 5.17 -107.27
N ARG A 306 -29.73 6.27 -106.52
CA ARG A 306 -30.29 7.52 -107.04
C ARG A 306 -29.49 8.04 -108.24
N ASP A 307 -28.16 8.02 -108.17
CA ASP A 307 -27.30 8.49 -109.26
C ASP A 307 -27.38 7.56 -110.49
N THR A 308 -27.57 6.25 -110.26
CA THR A 308 -27.87 5.27 -111.33
C THR A 308 -29.20 5.59 -112.02
N TYR A 309 -30.27 5.85 -111.26
CA TYR A 309 -31.57 6.25 -111.81
C TYR A 309 -31.49 7.57 -112.56
N ARG A 310 -30.76 8.56 -112.02
CA ARG A 310 -30.55 9.85 -112.67
C ARG A 310 -29.85 9.69 -114.03
N THR A 311 -28.83 8.84 -114.10
CA THR A 311 -28.14 8.53 -115.36
C THR A 311 -29.09 7.86 -116.36
N ARG A 312 -29.93 6.92 -115.90
CA ARG A 312 -30.92 6.25 -116.75
C ARG A 312 -31.98 7.21 -117.29
N ILE A 313 -32.44 8.16 -116.48
CA ILE A 313 -33.36 9.22 -116.91
C ILE A 313 -32.70 10.08 -118.00
N MET A 314 -31.45 10.54 -117.79
CA MET A 314 -30.73 11.33 -118.82
C MET A 314 -30.58 10.59 -120.15
N ILE A 315 -30.34 9.26 -120.13
CA ILE A 315 -30.27 8.45 -121.35
C ILE A 315 -31.64 8.36 -122.04
N LEU A 316 -32.73 8.18 -121.29
CA LEU A 316 -34.08 8.11 -121.83
C LEU A 316 -34.55 9.45 -122.42
N GLU A 317 -34.25 10.56 -121.73
CA GLU A 317 -34.54 11.91 -122.22
C GLU A 317 -33.74 12.21 -123.50
N GLY A 318 -32.45 11.85 -123.54
CA GLY A 318 -31.62 11.99 -124.75
C GLY A 318 -32.07 11.13 -125.94
N ALA A 319 -32.73 9.99 -125.68
CA ALA A 319 -33.30 9.14 -126.73
C ALA A 319 -34.61 9.70 -127.32
N GLN A 320 -35.37 10.51 -126.57
CA GLN A 320 -36.59 11.17 -127.08
C GLN A 320 -36.30 12.33 -128.04
N ASP A 321 -35.14 12.98 -127.92
CA ASP A 321 -34.70 14.04 -128.86
C ASP A 321 -34.18 13.49 -130.21
N GLN A 322 -34.04 12.16 -130.36
CA GLN A 322 -33.65 11.49 -131.61
C GLN A 322 -34.83 10.84 -132.35
N ASP A 323 -36.04 11.38 -132.24
CA ASP A 323 -37.14 11.06 -133.15
C ASP A 323 -37.16 12.02 -134.36
N PRO A 324 -36.56 11.67 -135.51
CA PRO A 324 -36.64 12.47 -136.74
C PRO A 324 -38.03 12.42 -137.42
N GLY A 325 -39.05 11.84 -136.76
CA GLY A 325 -40.39 11.61 -137.29
C GLY A 325 -41.43 12.68 -136.94
N ARG A 326 -41.11 13.98 -137.05
CA ARG A 326 -42.13 15.05 -137.20
C ARG A 326 -41.86 15.87 -138.46
N LYS A 327 -42.30 15.31 -139.59
CA LYS A 327 -42.78 16.04 -140.76
C LYS A 327 -44.11 15.44 -141.19
#